data_AF-A0A1Y1JXL5-F1
#
_entry.id   AF-A0A1Y1JXL5-F1
#
_cell.length_a   1.000
_cell.length_b   1.000
_cell.length_c   1.000
_cell.angle_alpha   90.00
_cell.angle_beta   90.00
_cell.angle_gamma   90.00
#
_symmetry.space_group_name_H-M   'P 1'
#
loop_
_entity.id
_entity.type
_entity.pdbx_description
1 polymer ?
#
loop_
_entity_poly.entity_id
_entity_poly.type
_entity_poly.pdbx_seq_one_letter_code
_entity_poly.pdbx_strand_id
1 'polypeptide(L)'
;MNWNLAEQLPEAGGCRHNFNAIIAGYINAIYMKLRETDCNDSIVVGLSQPSLGLGANEVVTSYAKELIEGEVSQNLFRIVERIFNRLPAKIDDCSPALEFVNAICHVLDLDPAVHDEVYNLKCNLLKLIGVGEFSEKAVWIDRTVSFVVPQIICKACNHCRDLDLGRDPHRSDVAWLCPLCNTDYDNNEIEGLILEIINKKFLAYNLQDMQCKKCGQIKMENLMMRCQCASEFMGLLPKADFVKLLEKFYKLAKTFNMKIVKEFIEN
;
A
#
# COMPACT_ATOMS: atom_id res chain seq x y z
N MET A 1 -6.13 -8.68 2.98
CA MET A 1 -5.35 -7.42 2.96
C MET A 1 -3.91 -7.84 2.67
N ASN A 2 -3.45 -7.75 1.42
CA ASN A 2 -2.13 -8.23 1.02
C ASN A 2 -1.14 -7.08 1.13
N TRP A 3 -0.53 -6.94 2.29
CA TRP A 3 0.41 -5.88 2.60
C TRP A 3 1.82 -6.30 2.15
N ASN A 4 2.16 -6.07 0.88
CA ASN A 4 3.54 -6.24 0.40
C ASN A 4 4.44 -5.04 0.79
N LEU A 5 4.27 -4.49 2.01
CA LEU A 5 5.08 -3.37 2.51
C LEU A 5 6.57 -3.71 2.53
N ALA A 6 6.92 -4.97 2.77
CA ALA A 6 8.29 -5.43 2.73
C ALA A 6 8.92 -5.28 1.33
N GLU A 7 8.17 -5.46 0.24
CA GLU A 7 8.70 -5.29 -1.13
C GLU A 7 8.97 -3.83 -1.47
N GLN A 8 8.25 -2.90 -0.85
CA GLN A 8 8.43 -1.46 -1.06
C GLN A 8 9.74 -0.94 -0.48
N LEU A 9 10.25 -1.60 0.56
CA LEU A 9 11.50 -1.20 1.20
C LEU A 9 12.70 -1.53 0.30
N PRO A 10 13.73 -0.67 0.23
CA PRO A 10 14.93 -0.96 -0.53
C PRO A 10 15.61 -2.25 -0.07
N GLU A 11 16.07 -3.08 -1.01
CA GLU A 11 16.91 -4.26 -0.68
C GLU A 11 18.28 -3.84 -0.12
N ALA A 12 18.74 -2.65 -0.50
CA ALA A 12 19.98 -2.08 -0.02
C ALA A 12 19.95 -1.93 1.52
N GLY A 13 21.03 -2.36 2.19
CA GLY A 13 21.13 -2.33 3.65
C GLY A 13 20.36 -3.42 4.40
N GLY A 14 19.75 -4.38 3.69
CA GLY A 14 19.00 -5.49 4.30
C GLY A 14 17.70 -5.04 4.96
N CYS A 15 17.13 -3.90 4.55
CA CYS A 15 15.93 -3.32 5.17
C CYS A 15 14.75 -4.30 5.16
N ARG A 16 14.53 -5.00 4.04
CA ARG A 16 13.47 -6.02 3.92
C ARG A 16 13.61 -7.16 4.93
N HIS A 17 14.82 -7.70 5.06
CA HIS A 17 15.10 -8.77 6.00
C HIS A 17 14.92 -8.30 7.45
N ASN A 18 15.45 -7.12 7.80
CA ASN A 18 15.30 -6.56 9.14
C ASN A 18 13.82 -6.29 9.46
N PHE A 19 13.04 -5.76 8.50
CA PHE A 19 11.60 -5.52 8.65
C PHE A 19 10.87 -6.83 8.97
N ASN A 20 11.06 -7.86 8.13
CA ASN A 20 10.42 -9.15 8.34
C ASN A 20 10.85 -9.80 9.66
N ALA A 21 12.13 -9.71 10.03
CA ALA A 21 12.64 -10.28 11.28
C ALA A 21 12.04 -9.60 12.52
N ILE A 22 11.91 -8.27 12.51
CA ILE A 22 11.32 -7.52 13.63
C ILE A 22 9.83 -7.84 13.78
N ILE A 23 9.07 -7.79 12.68
CA ILE A 23 7.63 -8.05 12.71
C ILE A 23 7.36 -9.52 13.08
N ALA A 24 8.07 -10.47 12.48
CA ALA A 24 7.94 -11.88 12.84
C ALA A 24 8.36 -12.16 14.29
N GLY A 25 9.43 -11.50 14.77
CA GLY A 25 9.87 -11.58 16.16
C GLY A 25 8.82 -11.07 17.13
N TYR A 26 8.25 -9.90 16.87
CA TYR A 26 7.18 -9.30 17.67
C TYR A 26 5.93 -10.18 17.71
N ILE A 27 5.45 -10.63 16.55
CA ILE A 27 4.28 -11.53 16.45
C ILE A 27 4.53 -12.85 17.19
N ASN A 28 5.72 -13.44 17.06
CA ASN A 28 6.05 -14.68 17.73
C ASN A 28 6.15 -14.52 19.25
N ALA A 29 6.74 -13.41 19.74
CA ALA A 29 6.82 -13.11 21.17
C ALA A 29 5.42 -12.97 21.78
N ILE A 30 4.53 -12.24 21.11
CA ILE A 30 3.12 -12.12 21.52
C ILE A 30 2.42 -13.47 21.49
N TYR A 31 2.61 -14.26 20.43
CA TYR A 31 1.98 -15.56 20.30
C TYR A 31 2.42 -16.55 21.40
N MET A 32 3.71 -16.56 21.76
CA MET A 32 4.21 -17.35 22.89
C MET A 32 3.57 -16.91 24.20
N LYS A 33 3.44 -15.59 24.44
CA LYS A 33 2.80 -15.07 25.65
C LYS A 33 1.31 -15.38 25.73
N LEU A 34 0.60 -15.29 24.62
CA LEU A 34 -0.81 -15.71 24.53
C LEU A 34 -0.97 -17.18 24.89
N ARG A 35 -0.12 -18.06 24.34
CA ARG A 35 -0.14 -19.50 24.66
C ARG A 35 0.11 -19.79 26.13
N GLU A 36 1.03 -19.07 26.77
CA GLU A 36 1.28 -19.21 28.22
C GLU A 36 0.05 -18.79 29.05
N THR A 37 -0.71 -17.80 28.57
CA THR A 37 -1.88 -17.26 29.28
C THR A 37 -3.10 -18.18 29.12
N ASP A 38 -3.31 -18.73 27.90
CA ASP A 38 -4.37 -19.72 27.62
C ASP A 38 -4.18 -21.04 28.40
N CYS A 39 -2.96 -21.38 28.80
CA CYS A 39 -2.70 -22.54 29.67
C CYS A 39 -3.10 -22.31 31.13
N ASN A 40 -3.26 -21.06 31.57
CA ASN A 40 -3.57 -20.73 32.97
C ASN A 40 -5.06 -20.43 33.21
N ASP A 41 -5.80 -19.97 32.20
CA ASP A 41 -7.23 -19.65 32.35
C ASP A 41 -8.13 -20.74 31.76
N SER A 42 -8.82 -21.45 32.66
CA SER A 42 -10.00 -22.25 32.30
C SER A 42 -11.14 -21.31 31.89
N ILE A 43 -11.51 -21.37 30.60
CA ILE A 43 -12.79 -20.96 30.00
C ILE A 43 -13.48 -19.77 30.69
N VAL A 44 -13.22 -18.55 30.21
CA VAL A 44 -14.18 -17.44 30.36
C VAL A 44 -14.94 -17.28 29.05
N VAL A 45 -16.16 -17.83 29.03
CA VAL A 45 -17.16 -17.54 28.00
C VAL A 45 -17.67 -16.11 28.23
N GLY A 46 -17.48 -15.22 27.25
CA GLY A 46 -18.34 -14.05 27.08
C GLY A 46 -17.68 -12.81 26.50
N LEU A 47 -17.91 -12.52 25.21
CA LEU A 47 -18.80 -11.45 24.74
C LEU A 47 -18.82 -11.41 23.20
N SER A 48 -19.98 -11.09 22.64
CA SER A 48 -20.36 -11.18 21.23
C SER A 48 -19.84 -10.04 20.34
N GLN A 49 -18.64 -9.51 20.65
CA GLN A 49 -17.89 -8.66 19.72
C GLN A 49 -16.45 -9.18 19.67
N PRO A 50 -15.87 -9.43 18.48
CA PRO A 50 -14.45 -9.67 18.39
C PRO A 50 -13.74 -8.37 18.77
N SER A 51 -13.22 -8.27 19.99
CA SER A 51 -12.20 -7.28 20.30
C SER A 51 -10.99 -7.61 19.43
N LEU A 52 -10.85 -6.87 18.32
CA LEU A 52 -9.64 -6.95 17.51
C LEU A 52 -8.46 -6.42 18.34
N GLY A 53 -7.38 -7.20 18.42
CA GLY A 53 -6.12 -6.78 19.05
C GLY A 53 -5.88 -7.37 20.44
N LEU A 54 -4.77 -6.95 21.06
CA LEU A 54 -4.32 -7.42 22.37
C LEU A 54 -5.23 -7.00 23.55
N GLY A 55 -6.16 -6.08 23.31
CA GLY A 55 -7.05 -5.51 24.33
C GLY A 55 -8.01 -6.50 25.01
N ALA A 56 -8.04 -7.77 24.58
CA ALA A 56 -8.75 -8.84 25.29
C ALA A 56 -8.02 -9.32 26.56
N ASN A 57 -6.69 -9.20 26.62
CA ASN A 57 -5.86 -9.69 27.72
C ASN A 57 -4.93 -8.58 28.24
N GLU A 58 -5.18 -8.09 29.45
CA GLU A 58 -4.42 -7.00 30.09
C GLU A 58 -2.94 -7.38 30.32
N VAL A 59 -2.67 -8.64 30.69
CA VAL A 59 -1.32 -9.19 30.90
C VAL A 59 -0.50 -9.24 29.61
N VAL A 60 -1.16 -9.52 28.48
CA VAL A 60 -0.46 -9.57 27.18
C VAL A 60 -0.23 -8.15 26.65
N THR A 61 -1.17 -7.24 26.92
CA THR A 61 -1.02 -5.82 26.59
C THR A 61 0.16 -5.19 27.34
N SER A 62 0.29 -5.42 28.65
CA SER A 62 1.43 -4.89 29.42
C SER A 62 2.76 -5.47 28.95
N TYR A 63 2.81 -6.78 28.64
CA TYR A 63 4.00 -7.40 28.07
C TYR A 63 4.38 -6.81 26.71
N ALA A 64 3.40 -6.54 25.83
CA ALA A 64 3.66 -5.93 24.53
C ALA A 64 4.23 -4.50 24.67
N LYS A 65 3.73 -3.72 25.62
CA LYS A 65 4.27 -2.38 25.95
C LYS A 65 5.73 -2.45 26.40
N GLU A 66 6.03 -3.33 27.35
CA GLU A 66 7.41 -3.55 27.84
C GLU A 66 8.35 -4.03 26.73
N LEU A 67 7.87 -4.92 25.85
CA LEU A 67 8.64 -5.42 24.72
C LEU A 67 8.96 -4.31 23.71
N ILE A 68 7.99 -3.42 23.45
CA ILE A 68 8.16 -2.28 22.53
C ILE A 68 9.15 -1.27 23.11
N GLU A 69 8.97 -0.87 24.37
CA GLU A 69 9.85 0.10 25.04
C GLU A 69 11.27 -0.44 25.24
N GLY A 70 11.42 -1.73 25.48
CA GLY A 70 12.70 -2.39 25.72
C GLY A 70 13.38 -2.89 24.44
N GLU A 71 13.15 -4.15 24.11
CA GLU A 71 13.94 -4.88 23.11
C GLU A 71 13.73 -4.35 21.68
N VAL A 72 12.48 -4.05 21.31
CA VAL A 72 12.15 -3.59 19.95
C VAL A 72 12.72 -2.20 19.71
N SER A 73 12.61 -1.28 20.68
CA SER A 73 13.17 0.07 20.56
C SER A 73 14.68 0.02 20.32
N GLN A 74 15.43 -0.71 21.15
CA GLN A 74 16.89 -0.84 21.06
C GLN A 74 17.33 -1.45 19.73
N ASN A 75 16.62 -2.51 19.29
CA ASN A 75 16.90 -3.13 18.01
C ASN A 75 16.63 -2.18 16.84
N LEU A 76 15.54 -1.42 16.89
CA LEU A 76 15.20 -0.44 15.86
C LEU A 76 16.20 0.72 15.81
N PHE A 77 16.62 1.29 16.95
CA PHE A 77 17.63 2.35 16.97
C PHE A 77 18.92 1.90 16.28
N ARG A 78 19.43 0.70 16.62
CA ARG A 78 20.65 0.14 16.03
C ARG A 78 20.51 -0.10 14.52
N ILE A 79 19.35 -0.62 14.08
CA ILE A 79 19.10 -0.92 12.67
C ILE A 79 18.96 0.39 11.87
N VAL A 80 18.20 1.35 12.37
CA VAL A 80 17.96 2.63 11.71
C VAL A 80 19.25 3.44 11.61
N GLU A 81 20.06 3.50 12.67
CA GLU A 81 21.38 4.14 12.63
C GLU A 81 22.29 3.50 11.57
N ARG A 82 22.30 2.16 11.50
CA ARG A 82 23.07 1.43 10.49
C ARG A 82 22.59 1.73 9.07
N ILE A 83 21.28 1.83 8.85
CA ILE A 83 20.69 2.14 7.53
C ILE A 83 21.00 3.60 7.16
N PHE A 84 20.82 4.52 8.09
CA PHE A 84 21.06 5.95 7.90
C PHE A 84 22.52 6.25 7.52
N ASN A 85 23.47 5.60 8.20
CA ASN A 85 24.90 5.82 7.94
C ASN A 85 25.42 5.13 6.67
N ARG A 86 24.76 4.06 6.20
CA ARG A 86 25.22 3.27 5.04
C ARG A 86 24.62 3.70 3.71
N LEU A 87 23.42 4.30 3.72
CA LEU A 87 22.68 4.62 2.51
C LEU A 87 22.51 6.14 2.41
N PRO A 88 23.07 6.78 1.37
CA PRO A 88 22.78 8.20 1.14
C PRO A 88 21.28 8.36 0.84
N ALA A 89 20.73 9.51 1.22
CA ALA A 89 19.36 9.88 0.88
C ALA A 89 19.15 9.80 -0.64
N LYS A 90 18.03 9.21 -1.09
CA LYS A 90 17.67 9.24 -2.51
C LYS A 90 17.42 10.70 -2.93
N ILE A 91 17.61 10.97 -4.23
CA ILE A 91 17.44 12.27 -4.90
C ILE A 91 16.00 12.84 -4.73
N ASP A 92 15.05 12.02 -4.29
CA ASP A 92 13.62 12.34 -4.07
C ASP A 92 13.27 12.64 -2.59
N ASP A 93 14.26 13.10 -1.81
CA ASP A 93 14.02 13.73 -0.50
C ASP A 93 13.44 12.82 0.61
N CYS A 94 13.46 11.50 0.36
CA CYS A 94 13.12 10.43 1.30
C CYS A 94 14.34 9.52 1.53
N SER A 95 14.81 9.47 2.78
CA SER A 95 15.85 8.52 3.17
C SER A 95 15.26 7.11 3.30
N PRO A 96 15.98 6.05 2.89
CA PRO A 96 15.57 4.66 3.13
C PRO A 96 15.27 4.38 4.61
N ALA A 97 15.99 5.05 5.51
CA ALA A 97 15.76 4.98 6.95
C ALA A 97 14.38 5.51 7.35
N LEU A 98 13.94 6.63 6.75
CA LEU A 98 12.63 7.21 7.03
C LEU A 98 11.50 6.30 6.52
N GLU A 99 11.62 5.74 5.33
CA GLU A 99 10.64 4.80 4.79
C GLU A 99 10.53 3.55 5.68
N PHE A 100 11.66 3.04 6.18
CA PHE A 100 11.70 1.93 7.12
C PHE A 100 11.02 2.25 8.45
N VAL A 101 11.33 3.40 9.06
CA VAL A 101 10.70 3.83 10.32
C VAL A 101 9.19 4.00 10.14
N ASN A 102 8.76 4.71 9.10
CA ASN A 102 7.33 4.93 8.84
C ASN A 102 6.60 3.60 8.62
N ALA A 103 7.19 2.66 7.88
CA ALA A 103 6.57 1.35 7.63
C ALA A 103 6.45 0.50 8.90
N ILE A 104 7.49 0.41 9.72
CA ILE A 104 7.46 -0.41 10.95
C ILE A 104 6.52 0.19 11.98
N CYS A 105 6.66 1.49 12.24
CA CYS A 105 5.78 2.15 13.21
C CYS A 105 4.33 2.04 12.75
N HIS A 106 4.02 2.18 11.46
CA HIS A 106 2.66 2.02 10.97
C HIS A 106 2.10 0.61 11.20
N VAL A 107 2.90 -0.44 11.03
CA VAL A 107 2.46 -1.83 11.28
C VAL A 107 2.25 -2.09 12.77
N LEU A 108 3.14 -1.61 13.64
CA LEU A 108 3.00 -1.76 15.08
C LEU A 108 1.79 -0.96 15.62
N ASP A 109 1.52 0.20 15.03
CA ASP A 109 0.40 1.08 15.36
C ASP A 109 -0.98 0.54 14.92
N LEU A 110 -1.02 -0.59 14.21
CA LEU A 110 -2.29 -1.26 13.88
C LEU A 110 -2.99 -1.82 15.13
N ASP A 111 -2.26 -2.07 16.22
CA ASP A 111 -2.85 -2.45 17.50
C ASP A 111 -3.06 -1.21 18.39
N PRO A 112 -4.31 -0.81 18.67
CA PRO A 112 -4.60 0.38 19.46
C PRO A 112 -4.09 0.28 20.91
N ALA A 113 -3.81 -0.93 21.41
CA ALA A 113 -3.37 -1.13 22.79
C ALA A 113 -1.94 -0.62 23.05
N VAL A 114 -1.12 -0.46 22.00
CA VAL A 114 0.29 -0.05 22.06
C VAL A 114 0.56 1.29 21.37
N HIS A 115 -0.50 2.04 21.04
CA HIS A 115 -0.41 3.28 20.28
C HIS A 115 0.56 4.30 20.90
N ASP A 116 0.45 4.53 22.21
CA ASP A 116 1.26 5.53 22.91
C ASP A 116 2.75 5.17 22.91
N GLU A 117 3.07 3.89 23.12
CA GLU A 117 4.44 3.37 23.12
C GLU A 117 5.05 3.45 21.71
N VAL A 118 4.28 3.09 20.68
CA VAL A 118 4.70 3.18 19.27
C VAL A 118 4.87 4.64 18.85
N TYR A 119 4.01 5.56 19.31
CA TYR A 119 4.13 6.99 19.05
C TYR A 119 5.44 7.54 19.64
N ASN A 120 5.72 7.24 20.92
CA ASN A 120 6.97 7.66 21.58
C ASN A 120 8.21 7.10 20.86
N LEU A 121 8.16 5.82 20.49
CA LEU A 121 9.21 5.17 19.70
C LEU A 121 9.43 5.89 18.36
N LYS A 122 8.35 6.19 17.63
CA LYS A 122 8.42 6.89 16.35
C LYS A 122 9.05 8.28 16.50
N CYS A 123 8.63 9.07 17.49
CA CYS A 123 9.24 10.37 17.77
C CYS A 123 10.74 10.27 18.01
N ASN A 124 11.18 9.27 18.79
CA ASN A 124 12.60 9.07 19.07
C ASN A 124 13.39 8.61 17.84
N LEU A 125 12.82 7.74 17.01
CA LEU A 125 13.44 7.30 15.75
C LEU A 125 13.54 8.43 14.72
N LEU A 126 12.53 9.30 14.64
CA LEU A 126 12.56 10.48 13.76
C LEU A 126 13.62 11.50 14.19
N LYS A 127 13.79 11.71 15.50
CA LYS A 127 14.87 12.54 16.07
C LYS A 127 16.25 12.02 15.66
N LEU A 128 16.45 10.70 15.65
CA LEU A 128 17.71 10.06 15.20
C LEU A 128 18.04 10.38 13.74
N ILE A 129 17.03 10.44 12.87
CA ILE A 129 17.18 10.72 11.42
C ILE A 129 17.22 12.23 11.15
N GLY A 130 16.90 13.07 12.13
CA GLY A 130 16.83 14.53 11.99
C GLY A 130 15.56 15.03 11.29
N VAL A 131 14.47 14.24 11.32
CA VAL A 131 13.17 14.62 10.76
C VAL A 131 12.23 15.07 11.89
N GLY A 132 11.54 16.19 11.71
CA GLY A 132 10.56 16.67 12.68
C GLY A 132 9.34 15.74 12.77
N GLU A 133 8.82 15.54 13.98
CA GLU A 133 7.67 14.66 14.26
C GLU A 133 6.37 15.11 13.56
N PHE A 134 6.22 16.41 13.33
CA PHE A 134 5.09 17.01 12.60
C PHE A 134 5.37 17.23 11.10
N SER A 135 6.47 16.71 10.58
CA SER A 135 6.77 16.83 9.16
C SER A 135 5.77 16.02 8.34
N GLU A 136 5.34 16.52 7.19
CA GLU A 136 4.57 15.74 6.21
C GLU A 136 5.29 14.43 5.83
N LYS A 137 6.63 14.42 5.90
CA LYS A 137 7.47 13.25 5.63
C LYS A 137 7.37 12.16 6.71
N ALA A 138 6.93 12.51 7.93
CA ALA A 138 6.75 11.57 9.05
C ALA A 138 5.42 10.80 8.96
N VAL A 139 4.51 11.24 8.10
CA VAL A 139 3.24 10.54 7.86
C VAL A 139 3.50 9.36 6.94
N TRP A 140 3.03 8.17 7.33
CA TRP A 140 3.10 7.01 6.44
C TRP A 140 2.11 7.22 5.29
N ILE A 141 2.61 7.06 4.07
CA ILE A 141 1.82 7.14 2.84
C ILE A 141 2.10 5.88 2.06
N ASP A 142 1.05 5.15 1.67
CA ASP A 142 1.20 4.00 0.80
C ASP A 142 1.68 4.44 -0.59
N ARG A 143 2.93 4.12 -0.91
CA ARG A 143 3.54 4.37 -2.22
C ARG A 143 3.35 3.21 -3.18
N THR A 144 2.57 2.18 -2.84
CA THR A 144 2.31 1.06 -3.75
C THR A 144 1.63 1.58 -5.00
N VAL A 145 2.30 1.40 -6.13
CA VAL A 145 1.64 1.52 -7.42
C VAL A 145 0.96 0.18 -7.69
N SER A 146 -0.37 0.14 -7.63
CA SER A 146 -1.15 -1.08 -7.78
C SER A 146 -2.44 -0.81 -8.54
N PHE A 147 -2.76 -1.62 -9.53
CA PHE A 147 -4.00 -1.51 -10.30
C PHE A 147 -4.65 -2.90 -10.41
N VAL A 148 -5.96 -2.94 -10.22
CA VAL A 148 -6.73 -4.19 -10.28
C VAL A 148 -7.28 -4.36 -11.69
N VAL A 149 -6.82 -5.40 -12.38
CA VAL A 149 -7.37 -5.86 -13.65
C VAL A 149 -8.53 -6.81 -13.33
N PRO A 150 -9.76 -6.47 -13.72
CA PRO A 150 -10.93 -7.28 -13.39
C PRO A 150 -10.99 -8.55 -14.26
N GLN A 151 -11.53 -9.63 -13.69
CA GLN A 151 -11.99 -10.83 -14.42
C GLN A 151 -10.92 -11.51 -15.31
N ILE A 152 -9.72 -11.73 -14.78
CA ILE A 152 -8.72 -12.56 -15.46
C ILE A 152 -9.09 -14.03 -15.29
N ILE A 153 -9.09 -14.76 -16.41
CA ILE A 153 -9.44 -16.19 -16.46
C ILE A 153 -8.17 -17.01 -16.69
N CYS A 154 -7.88 -17.96 -15.80
CA CYS A 154 -6.78 -18.89 -15.98
C CYS A 154 -7.08 -19.88 -17.11
N LYS A 155 -6.21 -19.94 -18.13
CA LYS A 155 -6.35 -20.87 -19.27
C LYS A 155 -6.22 -22.36 -18.90
N ALA A 156 -5.62 -22.67 -17.73
CA ALA A 156 -5.42 -24.06 -17.29
C ALA A 156 -6.59 -24.61 -16.48
N CYS A 157 -7.12 -23.84 -15.52
CA CYS A 157 -8.17 -24.30 -14.60
C CYS A 157 -9.50 -23.53 -14.69
N ASN A 158 -9.60 -22.55 -15.61
CA ASN A 158 -10.77 -21.67 -15.79
C ASN A 158 -11.18 -20.87 -14.53
N HIS A 159 -10.29 -20.74 -13.56
CA HIS A 159 -10.52 -19.89 -12.41
C HIS A 159 -10.53 -18.42 -12.85
N CYS A 160 -11.61 -17.71 -12.52
CA CYS A 160 -11.78 -16.30 -12.78
C CYS A 160 -11.56 -15.51 -11.48
N ARG A 161 -10.70 -14.50 -11.53
CA ARG A 161 -10.46 -13.58 -10.42
C ARG A 161 -10.01 -12.21 -10.89
N ASP A 162 -10.13 -11.24 -10.01
CA ASP A 162 -9.46 -9.97 -10.17
C ASP A 162 -7.98 -10.11 -9.81
N LEU A 163 -7.11 -9.48 -10.60
CA LEU A 163 -5.66 -9.51 -10.43
C LEU A 163 -5.15 -8.13 -10.03
N ASP A 164 -4.52 -8.01 -8.86
CA ASP A 164 -3.88 -6.78 -8.43
C ASP A 164 -2.41 -6.77 -8.88
N LEU A 165 -2.09 -6.01 -9.92
CA LEU A 165 -0.75 -6.01 -10.51
C LEU A 165 0.36 -5.69 -9.49
N GLY A 166 0.08 -4.80 -8.53
CA GLY A 166 1.09 -4.36 -7.56
C GLY A 166 1.12 -5.18 -6.27
N ARG A 167 -0.02 -5.73 -5.83
CA ARG A 167 -0.18 -6.36 -4.51
C ARG A 167 -0.55 -7.84 -4.55
N ASP A 168 -0.55 -8.48 -5.71
CA ASP A 168 -0.87 -9.91 -5.77
C ASP A 168 0.16 -10.74 -4.99
N PRO A 169 -0.29 -11.61 -4.06
CA PRO A 169 0.60 -12.52 -3.34
C PRO A 169 1.01 -13.72 -4.20
N HIS A 170 0.22 -14.06 -5.23
CA HIS A 170 0.52 -15.16 -6.14
C HIS A 170 1.29 -14.61 -7.34
N ARG A 171 2.56 -14.27 -7.12
CA ARG A 171 3.44 -13.71 -8.14
C ARG A 171 4.84 -14.32 -7.99
N SER A 172 5.49 -14.57 -9.12
CA SER A 172 6.93 -14.87 -9.21
C SER A 172 7.71 -13.60 -9.56
N ASP A 173 9.04 -13.69 -9.70
CA ASP A 173 9.86 -12.56 -10.15
C ASP A 173 9.49 -12.09 -11.59
N VAL A 174 8.80 -12.94 -12.36
CA VAL A 174 8.56 -12.74 -13.79
C VAL A 174 7.09 -12.71 -14.21
N ALA A 175 6.18 -13.32 -13.45
CA ALA A 175 4.78 -13.47 -13.84
C ALA A 175 3.82 -13.61 -12.65
N TRP A 176 2.54 -13.28 -12.86
CA TRP A 176 1.46 -13.58 -11.93
C TRP A 176 1.01 -15.03 -12.06
N LEU A 177 0.62 -15.65 -10.96
CA LEU A 177 0.28 -17.07 -10.86
C LEU A 177 -1.20 -17.25 -10.52
N CYS A 178 -1.82 -18.28 -11.08
CA CYS A 178 -3.15 -18.70 -10.66
C CYS A 178 -3.09 -19.27 -9.22
N PRO A 179 -3.96 -18.84 -8.28
CA PRO A 179 -3.95 -19.32 -6.90
C PRO A 179 -4.31 -20.81 -6.75
N LEU A 180 -5.00 -21.40 -7.74
CA LEU A 180 -5.48 -22.79 -7.66
C LEU A 180 -4.51 -23.78 -8.29
N CYS A 181 -3.97 -23.46 -9.46
CA CYS A 181 -3.12 -24.39 -10.22
C CYS A 181 -1.67 -23.92 -10.39
N ASN A 182 -1.31 -22.76 -9.83
CA ASN A 182 0.02 -22.14 -9.95
C ASN A 182 0.53 -21.99 -11.38
N THR A 183 -0.37 -21.96 -12.37
CA THR A 183 -0.01 -21.68 -13.75
C THR A 183 0.19 -20.19 -13.95
N ASP A 184 1.27 -19.83 -14.64
CA ASP A 184 1.60 -18.46 -15.00
C ASP A 184 0.52 -17.86 -15.92
N TYR A 185 0.08 -16.65 -15.60
CA TYR A 185 -0.69 -15.83 -16.52
C TYR A 185 0.23 -15.29 -17.62
N ASP A 186 -0.30 -15.17 -18.84
CA ASP A 186 0.44 -14.59 -19.96
C ASP A 186 0.55 -13.07 -19.77
N ASN A 187 1.78 -12.59 -19.58
CA ASN A 187 2.05 -11.16 -19.42
C ASN A 187 1.57 -10.35 -20.63
N ASN A 188 1.61 -10.90 -21.85
CA ASN A 188 1.14 -10.18 -23.04
C ASN A 188 -0.38 -9.99 -23.01
N GLU A 189 -1.12 -10.95 -22.48
CA GLU A 189 -2.57 -10.87 -22.31
C GLU A 189 -2.92 -9.82 -21.25
N ILE A 190 -2.19 -9.79 -20.14
CA ILE A 190 -2.33 -8.76 -19.11
C ILE A 190 -2.04 -7.37 -19.70
N GLU A 191 -0.96 -7.21 -20.49
CA GLU A 191 -0.66 -5.96 -21.19
C GLU A 191 -1.79 -5.57 -22.14
N GLY A 192 -2.34 -6.51 -22.91
CA GLY A 192 -3.49 -6.28 -23.80
C GLY A 192 -4.72 -5.77 -23.05
N LEU A 193 -5.05 -6.39 -21.91
CA LEU A 193 -6.16 -5.96 -21.05
C LEU A 193 -5.93 -4.54 -20.50
N ILE A 194 -4.70 -4.19 -20.13
CA ILE A 194 -4.36 -2.84 -19.67
C ILE A 194 -4.57 -1.83 -20.81
N LEU A 195 -4.12 -2.14 -22.03
CA LEU A 195 -4.33 -1.26 -23.20
C LEU A 195 -5.82 -1.07 -23.51
N GLU A 196 -6.61 -2.14 -23.43
CA GLU A 196 -8.07 -2.02 -23.56
C GLU A 196 -8.68 -1.10 -22.50
N ILE A 197 -8.23 -1.20 -21.24
CA ILE A 197 -8.69 -0.34 -20.16
C ILE A 197 -8.33 1.12 -20.43
N ILE A 198 -7.09 1.38 -20.87
CA ILE A 198 -6.63 2.73 -21.23
C ILE A 198 -7.49 3.29 -22.37
N ASN A 199 -7.71 2.50 -23.43
CA ASN A 199 -8.55 2.92 -24.56
C ASN A 199 -10.00 3.18 -24.15
N LYS A 200 -10.59 2.32 -23.32
CA LYS A 200 -11.96 2.53 -22.77
C LYS A 200 -12.04 3.82 -21.96
N LYS A 201 -11.02 4.13 -21.14
CA LYS A 201 -10.95 5.37 -20.36
C LYS A 201 -10.71 6.59 -21.23
N PHE A 202 -9.89 6.48 -22.27
CA PHE A 202 -9.66 7.54 -23.25
C PHE A 202 -10.95 7.87 -24.01
N LEU A 203 -11.67 6.85 -24.49
CA LEU A 203 -12.98 7.04 -25.14
C LEU A 203 -13.98 7.69 -24.20
N ALA A 204 -14.07 7.23 -22.94
CA ALA A 204 -14.95 7.82 -21.94
C ALA A 204 -14.61 9.30 -21.67
N TYR A 205 -13.32 9.67 -21.66
CA TYR A 205 -12.90 11.06 -21.50
C TYR A 205 -13.26 11.93 -22.72
N ASN A 206 -13.14 11.42 -23.94
CA ASN A 206 -13.48 12.17 -25.15
C ASN A 206 -14.99 12.30 -25.39
N LEU A 207 -15.75 11.27 -25.01
CA LEU A 207 -17.21 11.19 -25.17
C LEU A 207 -17.97 11.63 -23.91
N GLN A 208 -17.29 12.21 -22.92
CA GLN A 208 -17.92 12.64 -21.68
C GLN A 208 -18.96 13.73 -21.92
N ASP A 209 -19.97 13.77 -21.04
CA ASP A 209 -20.89 14.88 -21.00
C ASP A 209 -20.23 16.14 -20.44
N MET A 210 -20.79 17.28 -20.86
CA MET A 210 -20.38 18.60 -20.39
C MET A 210 -21.45 19.15 -19.44
N GLN A 211 -21.06 19.63 -18.28
CA GLN A 211 -21.94 20.16 -17.24
C GLN A 211 -21.74 21.65 -17.06
N CYS A 212 -22.81 22.41 -16.84
CA CYS A 212 -22.70 23.83 -16.55
C CYS A 212 -22.10 24.08 -15.16
N LYS A 213 -21.08 24.95 -15.07
CA LYS A 213 -20.41 25.31 -13.81
C LYS A 213 -21.35 25.93 -12.76
N LYS A 214 -22.41 26.62 -13.17
CA LYS A 214 -23.30 27.38 -12.27
C LYS A 214 -24.56 26.61 -11.87
N CYS A 215 -25.27 26.01 -12.81
CA CYS A 215 -26.55 25.34 -12.54
C CYS A 215 -26.46 23.81 -12.51
N GLY A 216 -25.32 23.22 -12.83
CA GLY A 216 -25.12 21.77 -12.81
C GLY A 216 -25.88 20.99 -13.89
N GLN A 217 -26.57 21.67 -14.82
CA GLN A 217 -27.29 21.02 -15.91
C GLN A 217 -26.34 20.46 -16.97
N ILE A 218 -26.68 19.29 -17.51
CA ILE A 218 -25.93 18.66 -18.60
C ILE A 218 -26.25 19.35 -19.92
N LYS A 219 -25.22 19.52 -20.75
CA LYS A 219 -25.32 20.08 -22.08
C LYS A 219 -26.01 19.08 -23.02
N MET A 220 -27.22 19.41 -23.45
CA MET A 220 -28.01 18.55 -24.34
C MET A 220 -27.69 18.77 -25.83
N GLU A 221 -27.34 20.00 -26.23
CA GLU A 221 -27.13 20.36 -27.63
C GLU A 221 -25.66 20.63 -27.93
N ASN A 222 -25.13 20.08 -29.02
CA ASN A 222 -23.70 20.18 -29.36
C ASN A 222 -23.24 21.61 -29.68
N LEU A 223 -24.07 22.39 -30.39
CA LEU A 223 -23.70 23.72 -30.91
C LEU A 223 -23.74 24.84 -29.85
N MET A 224 -24.41 24.63 -28.71
CA MET A 224 -24.47 25.66 -27.66
C MET A 224 -23.09 25.89 -27.01
N MET A 225 -22.59 27.12 -27.06
CA MET A 225 -21.33 27.49 -26.40
C MET A 225 -21.48 27.80 -24.91
N ARG A 226 -22.65 28.29 -24.49
CA ARG A 226 -22.94 28.66 -23.10
C ARG A 226 -24.28 28.10 -22.66
N CYS A 227 -24.44 27.90 -21.36
CA CYS A 227 -25.71 27.50 -20.77
C CYS A 227 -26.71 28.66 -20.80
N GLN A 228 -28.00 28.36 -20.66
CA GLN A 228 -29.08 29.36 -20.52
C GLN A 228 -28.86 30.31 -19.33
N CYS A 229 -28.11 29.88 -18.31
CA CYS A 229 -27.69 30.73 -17.19
C CYS A 229 -26.46 31.61 -17.47
N ALA A 230 -26.05 31.72 -18.75
CA ALA A 230 -24.89 32.45 -19.27
C ALA A 230 -23.51 31.96 -18.80
N SER A 231 -23.44 30.81 -18.13
CA SER A 231 -22.18 30.21 -17.67
C SER A 231 -21.60 29.21 -18.68
N GLU A 232 -20.32 28.92 -18.53
CA GLU A 232 -19.59 27.93 -19.34
C GLU A 232 -19.89 26.50 -18.91
N PHE A 233 -19.63 25.57 -19.83
CA PHE A 233 -19.65 24.14 -19.53
C PHE A 233 -18.24 23.64 -19.18
N MET A 234 -18.17 22.61 -18.34
CA MET A 234 -16.97 21.87 -17.98
C MET A 234 -17.20 20.38 -18.17
N GLY A 235 -16.17 19.61 -18.48
CA GLY A 235 -16.28 18.16 -18.53
C GLY A 235 -16.51 17.57 -17.14
N LEU A 236 -17.27 16.48 -17.07
CA LEU A 236 -17.47 15.70 -15.84
C LEU A 236 -16.20 14.98 -15.37
N LEU A 237 -15.38 14.54 -16.31
CA LEU A 237 -14.13 13.82 -16.09
C LEU A 237 -12.95 14.81 -16.23
N PRO A 238 -12.24 15.13 -15.14
CA PRO A 238 -11.11 16.04 -15.21
C PRO A 238 -9.92 15.37 -15.91
N LYS A 239 -9.20 16.15 -16.73
CA LYS A 239 -7.98 15.70 -17.42
C LYS A 239 -6.92 15.15 -16.45
N ALA A 240 -6.81 15.77 -15.28
CA ALA A 240 -5.81 15.43 -14.28
C ALA A 240 -5.92 13.97 -13.80
N ASP A 241 -7.15 13.45 -13.68
CA ASP A 241 -7.36 12.08 -13.21
C ASP A 241 -6.97 11.05 -14.26
N PHE A 242 -7.20 11.35 -15.54
CA PHE A 242 -6.73 10.52 -16.65
C PHE A 242 -5.20 10.50 -16.72
N VAL A 243 -4.54 11.66 -16.54
CA VAL A 243 -3.07 11.74 -16.53
C VAL A 243 -2.49 10.94 -15.35
N LYS A 244 -3.04 11.09 -14.14
CA LYS A 244 -2.64 10.29 -12.97
C LYS A 244 -2.79 8.79 -13.20
N LEU A 245 -3.84 8.36 -13.91
CA LEU A 245 -4.04 6.97 -14.28
C LEU A 245 -2.95 6.48 -15.24
N LEU A 246 -2.58 7.26 -16.26
CA LEU A 246 -1.50 6.93 -17.18
C LEU A 246 -0.14 6.87 -16.46
N GLU A 247 0.16 7.82 -15.58
CA GLU A 247 1.37 7.80 -14.75
C GLU A 247 1.46 6.54 -13.89
N LYS A 248 0.32 6.08 -13.37
CA LYS A 248 0.22 4.84 -12.59
C LYS A 248 0.54 3.61 -13.45
N PHE A 249 -0.04 3.51 -14.65
CA PHE A 249 0.28 2.43 -15.59
C PHE A 249 1.74 2.48 -16.05
N TYR A 250 2.29 3.67 -16.26
CA TYR A 250 3.70 3.84 -16.62
C TYR A 250 4.64 3.35 -15.52
N LYS A 251 4.35 3.67 -14.25
CA LYS A 251 5.10 3.16 -13.10
C LYS A 251 4.99 1.63 -12.98
N LEU A 252 3.79 1.07 -13.14
CA LEU A 252 3.59 -0.39 -13.16
C LEU A 252 4.39 -1.05 -14.28
N ALA A 253 4.37 -0.47 -15.48
CA ALA A 253 5.07 -0.99 -16.64
C ALA A 253 6.59 -1.01 -16.43
N LYS A 254 7.14 0.00 -15.75
CA LYS A 254 8.56 0.02 -15.34
C LYS A 254 8.88 -1.05 -14.30
N THR A 255 8.04 -1.22 -13.29
CA THR A 255 8.27 -2.19 -12.21
C THR A 255 8.20 -3.64 -12.70
N PHE A 256 7.22 -3.94 -13.56
CA PHE A 256 6.96 -5.31 -14.05
C PHE A 256 7.45 -5.58 -15.47
N ASN A 257 8.30 -4.69 -16.02
CA ASN A 257 8.90 -4.82 -17.36
C ASN A 257 7.87 -5.06 -18.49
N MET A 258 6.72 -4.37 -18.42
CA MET A 258 5.69 -4.40 -19.47
C MET A 258 6.10 -3.48 -20.61
N LYS A 259 6.52 -4.04 -21.74
CA LYS A 259 7.13 -3.25 -22.82
C LYS A 259 6.09 -2.53 -23.67
N ILE A 260 4.99 -3.21 -23.99
CA ILE A 260 3.95 -2.72 -24.89
C ILE A 260 3.21 -1.55 -24.22
N VAL A 261 2.85 -1.72 -22.94
CA VAL A 261 2.19 -0.65 -22.17
C VAL A 261 3.10 0.57 -22.03
N LYS A 262 4.40 0.37 -21.79
CA LYS A 262 5.35 1.47 -21.68
C LYS A 262 5.47 2.26 -22.98
N GLU A 263 5.65 1.57 -24.11
CA GLU A 263 5.74 2.19 -25.43
C GLU A 263 4.45 2.92 -25.81
N PHE A 264 3.29 2.35 -25.47
CA PHE A 264 1.99 2.99 -25.73
C PHE A 264 1.80 4.30 -24.96
N ILE A 265 2.37 4.42 -23.76
CA ILE A 265 2.23 5.65 -22.93
C ILE A 265 3.28 6.71 -23.29
N GLU A 266 4.46 6.30 -23.78
CA GLU A 266 5.53 7.23 -24.20
C GLU A 266 5.26 7.88 -25.57
N ASN A 267 4.46 7.25 -26.42
CA ASN A 267 4.02 7.77 -27.72
C ASN A 267 2.71 8.58 -27.62
#